data_AF-A0A1V5MC30-F1
#
_entry.id   AF-A0A1V5MC30-F1
#
_cell.length_a   1.000
_cell.length_b   1.000
_cell.length_c   1.000
_cell.angle_alpha   90.00
_cell.angle_beta   90.00
_cell.angle_gamma   90.00
#
_symmetry.space_group_name_H-M   'P 1'
#
loop_
_entity.id
_entity.type
_entity.pdbx_description
1 polymer ?
#
loop_
_entity_poly.entity_id
_entity_poly.type
_entity_poly.pdbx_seq_one_letter_code
_entity_poly.pdbx_strand_id
1 'polypeptide(L)'
;MIDGFATYACTSRLAKALADSGLTGFELGDVEITFDSQFHIWASLHKNEILPEFKWLKITGKAGIDDFGMVQGPCPMPLVVSEEALKLLNEFKLSVCDVEIYEGQELSAAG
;
A
#
# COMPACT_ATOMS: atom_id res chain seq x y z
N MET A 1 -15.04 14.99 -11.32
CA MET A 1 -14.27 15.16 -10.08
C MET A 1 -14.21 13.78 -9.46
N ILE A 2 -13.07 13.11 -9.50
CA ILE A 2 -12.91 11.80 -8.84
C ILE A 2 -12.29 12.12 -7.49
N ASP A 3 -13.09 11.98 -6.44
CA ASP A 3 -12.64 12.15 -5.05
C ASP A 3 -11.73 10.98 -4.64
N GLY A 4 -10.82 11.28 -3.72
CA GLY A 4 -9.61 10.52 -3.47
C GLY A 4 -9.85 9.16 -2.82
N PHE A 5 -9.70 8.10 -3.61
CA PHE A 5 -9.48 6.76 -3.09
C PHE A 5 -8.07 6.69 -2.49
N ALA A 6 -7.91 6.04 -1.33
CA ALA A 6 -6.59 5.83 -0.75
C ALA A 6 -5.68 5.17 -1.79
N THR A 7 -4.56 5.85 -2.07
CA THR A 7 -3.59 5.42 -3.07
C THR A 7 -2.35 4.99 -2.31
N TYR A 8 -2.05 3.70 -2.36
CA TYR A 8 -0.82 3.15 -1.81
C TYR A 8 0.24 3.05 -2.90
N ALA A 9 1.48 3.39 -2.60
CA ALA A 9 2.61 3.17 -3.49
C ALA A 9 3.56 2.14 -2.85
N CYS A 10 4.17 1.30 -3.67
CA CYS A 10 5.17 0.34 -3.24
C CYS A 10 6.43 0.47 -4.11
N THR A 11 7.57 0.03 -3.59
CA THR A 11 8.78 -0.09 -4.42
C THR A 11 8.62 -1.23 -5.41
N SER A 12 9.30 -1.17 -6.56
CA SER A 12 9.26 -2.21 -7.59
C SER A 12 9.73 -3.57 -7.07
N ARG A 13 10.60 -3.59 -6.05
CA ARG A 13 11.02 -4.82 -5.38
C ARG A 13 9.87 -5.47 -4.61
N LEU A 14 9.08 -4.69 -3.88
CA LEU A 14 7.89 -5.18 -3.19
C LEU A 14 6.79 -5.57 -4.19
N ALA A 15 6.58 -4.75 -5.22
CA ALA A 15 5.63 -5.06 -6.30
C ALA A 15 5.93 -6.42 -6.95
N LYS A 16 7.20 -6.70 -7.22
CA LYS A 16 7.63 -8.00 -7.75
C LYS A 16 7.33 -9.15 -6.78
N ALA A 17 7.67 -9.00 -5.51
CA ALA A 17 7.39 -10.04 -4.52
C ALA A 17 5.89 -10.30 -4.35
N LEU A 18 5.05 -9.26 -4.40
CA LEU A 18 3.60 -9.39 -4.40
C LEU A 18 3.09 -10.11 -5.65
N ALA A 19 3.64 -9.81 -6.84
CA ALA A 19 3.27 -10.50 -8.07
C ALA A 19 3.66 -12.00 -8.05
N ASP A 20 4.78 -12.33 -7.40
CA ASP A 20 5.30 -13.70 -7.31
C ASP A 20 4.69 -14.51 -6.14
N SER A 21 3.93 -13.88 -5.23
CA SER A 21 3.41 -14.54 -4.01
C SER A 21 2.08 -15.26 -4.20
N GLY A 22 1.36 -15.01 -5.30
CA GLY A 22 0.02 -15.54 -5.54
C GLY A 22 -1.08 -14.90 -4.69
N LEU A 23 -0.77 -13.84 -3.93
CA LEU A 23 -1.75 -13.07 -3.17
C LEU A 23 -2.73 -12.35 -4.10
N THR A 24 -3.95 -12.11 -3.61
CA THR A 24 -5.04 -11.49 -4.37
C THR A 24 -5.52 -10.19 -3.73
N GLY A 25 -6.52 -9.52 -4.30
CA GLY A 25 -7.07 -8.28 -3.72
C GLY A 25 -6.26 -7.01 -3.96
N PHE A 26 -5.28 -7.05 -4.87
CA PHE A 26 -4.57 -5.87 -5.34
C PHE A 26 -4.30 -5.93 -6.85
N GLU A 27 -4.02 -4.77 -7.43
CA GLU A 27 -3.49 -4.58 -8.77
C GLU A 27 -2.22 -3.72 -8.71
N LEU A 28 -1.31 -3.95 -9.65
CA LEU A 28 -0.11 -3.13 -9.81
C LEU A 28 -0.24 -2.23 -11.04
N GLY A 29 0.02 -0.95 -10.85
CA GLY A 29 0.01 0.06 -11.90
C GLY A 29 1.31 0.83 -12.00
N ASP A 30 1.49 1.52 -13.12
CA ASP A 30 2.55 2.50 -13.30
C ASP A 30 2.22 3.80 -12.56
N VAL A 31 3.26 4.49 -12.08
CA VAL A 31 3.15 5.81 -11.45
C VAL A 31 4.06 6.79 -12.16
N GLU A 32 3.61 8.04 -12.26
CA GLU A 32 4.49 9.15 -12.63
C GLU A 32 5.05 9.77 -11.34
N ILE A 33 6.37 9.93 -11.30
CA ILE A 33 7.06 10.54 -10.16
C ILE A 33 7.55 11.92 -10.57
N THR A 34 7.09 12.94 -9.84
CA THR A 34 7.54 14.32 -10.00
C THR A 34 8.31 14.76 -8.77
N PHE A 35 9.42 15.46 -8.98
CA PHE A 35 10.27 15.95 -7.92
C PHE A 35 10.12 17.47 -7.77
N ASP A 36 10.10 17.94 -6.53
CA ASP A 36 10.15 19.36 -6.22
C ASP A 36 11.59 19.82 -5.93
N SER A 37 11.75 21.13 -5.71
CA SER A 37 13.06 21.74 -5.47
C SER A 37 13.76 21.21 -4.21
N GLN A 38 13.02 20.81 -3.17
CA GLN A 38 13.59 20.22 -1.95
C GLN A 38 14.22 18.86 -2.24
N PHE A 39 13.56 18.02 -3.05
CA PHE A 39 14.14 16.75 -3.47
C PHE A 39 15.44 16.95 -4.26
N HIS A 40 15.50 17.93 -5.15
CA HIS A 40 16.73 18.22 -5.91
C HIS A 40 17.90 18.64 -5.02
N ILE A 41 17.63 19.40 -3.96
CA ILE A 41 18.64 19.77 -2.96
C ILE A 41 19.12 18.52 -2.21
N TRP A 42 18.20 17.68 -1.74
CA TRP A 42 18.52 16.41 -1.09
C TRP A 42 19.36 15.50 -2.00
N ALA A 43 18.94 15.29 -3.25
CA ALA A 43 19.66 14.45 -4.22
C ALA A 43 21.08 14.95 -4.50
N SER A 44 21.30 16.28 -4.46
CA SER A 44 22.63 16.88 -4.64
C SER A 44 23.59 16.56 -3.49
N LEU A 45 23.05 16.37 -2.27
CA LEU A 45 23.80 15.99 -1.07
C LEU A 45 23.98 14.45 -0.96
N HIS A 46 23.06 13.69 -1.54
CA HIS A 46 22.99 12.22 -1.44
C HIS A 46 23.33 11.53 -2.77
N LYS A 47 24.45 11.89 -3.40
CA LYS A 47 24.84 11.44 -4.76
C LYS A 47 25.02 9.93 -4.95
N ASN A 48 25.17 9.17 -3.86
CA ASN A 48 25.33 7.71 -3.89
C ASN A 48 24.03 6.96 -3.60
N GLU A 49 22.94 7.66 -3.30
CA GLU A 49 21.63 7.03 -3.08
C GLU A 49 20.83 7.01 -4.38
N ILE A 50 20.36 5.83 -4.75
CA ILE A 50 19.52 5.64 -5.92
C ILE A 50 18.08 5.61 -5.43
N LEU A 51 17.25 6.50 -5.97
CA LEU A 51 15.82 6.46 -5.72
C LEU A 51 15.24 5.16 -6.31
N PRO A 52 14.55 4.33 -5.52
CA PRO A 52 13.92 3.13 -6.05
C PRO A 52 12.80 3.49 -7.02
N GLU A 53 12.56 2.64 -7.99
CA GLU A 53 11.36 2.75 -8.83
C GLU A 53 10.12 2.36 -8.03
N PHE A 54 9.03 3.08 -8.21
CA PHE A 54 7.77 2.84 -7.52
C PHE A 54 6.69 2.31 -8.48
N LYS A 55 5.72 1.61 -7.90
CA LYS A 55 4.52 1.13 -8.55
C LYS A 55 3.30 1.50 -7.72
N TRP A 56 2.18 1.73 -8.39
CA TRP A 56 0.91 1.94 -7.73
C TRP A 56 0.42 0.60 -7.19
N LEU A 57 0.18 0.52 -5.89
CA LEU A 57 -0.52 -0.59 -5.27
C LEU A 57 -1.99 -0.21 -5.13
N LYS A 58 -2.81 -0.70 -6.06
CA LYS A 58 -4.24 -0.43 -6.09
C LYS A 58 -4.97 -1.56 -5.38
N ILE A 59 -5.61 -1.25 -4.26
CA ILE A 59 -6.36 -2.26 -3.49
C ILE A 59 -7.71 -2.48 -4.17
N THR A 60 -7.99 -3.74 -4.52
CA THR A 60 -9.21 -4.15 -5.21
C THR A 60 -10.04 -5.16 -4.42
N GLY A 61 -9.44 -5.79 -3.41
CA GLY A 61 -10.11 -6.74 -2.54
C GLY A 61 -10.86 -6.08 -1.39
N LYS A 62 -11.58 -6.91 -0.64
CA LYS A 62 -12.45 -6.53 0.47
C LYS A 62 -11.80 -6.89 1.80
N ALA A 63 -11.77 -5.91 2.71
CA ALA A 63 -11.21 -6.07 4.04
C ALA A 63 -11.88 -7.23 4.79
N GLY A 64 -11.06 -8.10 5.38
CA GLY A 64 -11.50 -9.30 6.12
C GLY A 64 -11.97 -10.47 5.23
N ILE A 65 -11.85 -10.36 3.90
CA ILE A 65 -12.22 -11.45 2.97
C ILE A 65 -11.02 -11.81 2.09
N ASP A 66 -10.46 -10.83 1.38
CA ASP A 66 -9.32 -11.02 0.48
C ASP A 66 -7.99 -10.75 1.19
N ASP A 67 -6.86 -11.12 0.56
CA ASP A 67 -5.52 -10.91 1.12
C ASP A 67 -5.17 -9.43 1.34
N PHE A 68 -5.76 -8.57 0.52
CA PHE A 68 -5.66 -7.13 0.62
C PHE A 68 -7.05 -6.53 0.55
N GLY A 69 -7.35 -5.62 1.46
CA GLY A 69 -8.61 -4.91 1.48
C GLY A 69 -8.48 -3.55 2.16
N MET A 70 -9.42 -2.68 1.88
CA MET A 70 -9.43 -1.34 2.41
C MET A 70 -10.73 -1.12 3.17
N VAL A 71 -10.64 -0.62 4.40
CA VAL A 71 -11.84 -0.24 5.16
C VAL A 71 -12.42 1.03 4.53
N GLN A 72 -13.65 0.94 4.05
CA GLN A 72 -14.37 2.11 3.54
C GLN A 72 -15.02 2.86 4.71
N GLY A 73 -14.79 4.16 4.79
CA GLY A 73 -15.30 4.98 5.89
C GLY A 73 -14.68 6.37 5.93
N PRO A 74 -15.04 7.19 6.93
CA PRO A 74 -14.38 8.48 7.15
C PRO A 74 -12.90 8.26 7.47
N CYS A 75 -12.02 9.08 6.87
CA CYS A 75 -10.57 8.99 7.07
C CYS A 75 -10.20 8.89 8.57
N PRO A 76 -9.24 8.02 8.93
CA PRO A 76 -8.36 7.24 8.05
C PRO A 76 -9.00 5.99 7.44
N MET A 77 -8.55 5.61 6.25
CA MET A 77 -8.93 4.37 5.56
C MET A 77 -7.78 3.36 5.69
N PRO A 78 -7.74 2.53 6.75
CA PRO A 78 -6.64 1.60 6.98
C PRO A 78 -6.61 0.49 5.93
N LEU A 79 -5.38 0.02 5.64
CA LEU A 79 -5.13 -1.17 4.83
C LEU A 79 -5.28 -2.40 5.73
N VAL A 80 -6.17 -3.31 5.34
CA VAL A 80 -6.34 -4.61 5.99
C VAL A 80 -5.68 -5.66 5.11
N VAL A 81 -4.86 -6.50 5.73
CA VAL A 81 -4.12 -7.57 5.04
C VAL A 81 -4.32 -8.89 5.75
N SER A 82 -4.29 -9.99 4.99
CA SER A 82 -4.25 -11.33 5.57
C SER A 82 -2.94 -11.57 6.32
N GLU A 83 -2.89 -12.63 7.14
CA GLU A 83 -1.66 -12.99 7.86
C GLU A 83 -0.51 -13.35 6.89
N GLU A 84 -0.83 -13.97 5.76
CA GLU A 84 0.16 -14.31 4.72
C GLU A 84 0.70 -13.06 4.03
N ALA A 85 -0.18 -12.11 3.68
CA ALA A 85 0.22 -10.82 3.14
C ALA A 85 1.07 -10.04 4.15
N LEU A 86 0.72 -10.04 5.44
CA LEU A 86 1.50 -9.39 6.50
C LEU A 86 2.89 -10.03 6.66
N LYS A 87 3.01 -11.37 6.57
CA LYS A 87 4.31 -12.05 6.61
C LYS A 87 5.21 -11.57 5.48
N LEU A 88 4.70 -11.52 4.25
CA LEU A 88 5.45 -11.00 3.10
C LEU A 88 5.85 -9.55 3.30
N LEU A 89 4.92 -8.68 3.75
CA LEU A 89 5.21 -7.27 4.00
C LEU A 89 6.32 -7.09 5.07
N ASN A 90 6.37 -7.96 6.08
CA ASN A 90 7.41 -7.96 7.12
C ASN A 90 8.80 -8.39 6.62
N GLU A 91 8.92 -9.04 5.46
CA GLU A 91 10.22 -9.27 4.82
C GLU A 91 10.82 -7.98 4.24
N PHE A 92 10.01 -6.92 4.15
CA PHE A 92 10.40 -5.59 3.69
C PHE A 92 10.45 -4.60 4.84
N LYS A 93 11.05 -3.44 4.57
CA LYS A 93 11.20 -2.38 5.56
C LYS A 93 9.90 -1.59 5.69
N LEU A 94 9.06 -1.95 6.66
CA LEU A 94 7.92 -1.15 7.11
C LEU A 94 8.41 -0.15 8.16
N SER A 95 8.83 1.04 7.73
CA SER A 95 9.19 2.11 8.66
C SER A 95 7.98 3.00 8.91
N VAL A 96 7.66 3.26 10.18
CA VAL A 96 6.54 4.12 10.59
C VAL A 96 5.17 3.55 10.17
N CYS A 97 4.92 2.29 10.52
CA CYS A 97 3.62 1.64 10.37
C CYS A 97 3.14 1.16 11.74
N ASP A 98 1.88 1.44 12.06
CA ASP A 98 1.18 0.86 13.21
C ASP A 98 0.35 -0.34 12.72
N VAL A 99 0.42 -1.46 13.43
CA VAL A 99 -0.23 -2.71 13.03
C VAL A 99 -1.10 -3.19 14.17
N GLU A 100 -2.41 -3.23 13.93
CA GLU A 100 -3.43 -3.67 14.87
C GLU A 100 -4.23 -4.85 14.30
N ILE A 101 -4.86 -5.62 15.18
CA ILE A 101 -5.74 -6.71 14.77
C ILE A 101 -7.04 -6.10 14.22
N TYR A 102 -7.43 -6.51 13.02
CA TYR A 102 -8.71 -6.12 12.45
C TYR A 102 -9.82 -7.06 12.93
N GLU A 103 -10.70 -6.57 13.82
CA GLU A 103 -11.83 -7.35 14.38
C GLU A 103 -13.05 -7.42 13.45
N GLY A 104 -12.96 -6.85 12.24
CA GLY A 104 -14.06 -6.79 11.29
C GLY A 104 -15.04 -5.64 11.57
N GLN A 105 -15.69 -5.12 10.54
CA GLN A 105 -16.90 -4.34 10.74
C GLN A 105 -18.07 -5.31 10.84
N GLU A 106 -18.78 -5.33 11.97
CA GLU A 106 -20.12 -5.91 12.02
C GLU A 106 -20.94 -5.25 10.91
N LEU A 107 -21.29 -6.02 9.89
CA LEU A 107 -22.32 -5.63 8.94
C LEU A 107 -23.60 -5.51 9.76
N SER A 108 -23.93 -4.29 10.21
CA SER A 108 -25.25 -3.94 10.70
C SER A 108 -26.24 -4.20 9.56
N ALA A 109 -26.77 -5.42 9.52
CA ALA A 109 -27.98 -5.74 8.79
C ALA A 109 -29.16 -5.10 9.55
N ALA A 110 -29.39 -3.81 9.32
CA ALA A 110 -30.60 -3.07 9.71
C ALA A 110 -30.53 -1.67 9.07
N GLY A 111 -31.46 -1.22 8.23
CA GLY A 111 -32.71 -1.81 7.74
C GLY A 111 -33.27 -1.01 6.56
#